data_AF-A0A763CJH6-F1
#
_entry.id   AF-A0A763CJH6-F1
#
_cell.length_a   1.000
_cell.length_b   1.000
_cell.length_c   1.000
_cell.angle_alpha   90.00
_cell.angle_beta   90.00
_cell.angle_gamma   90.00
#
_symmetry.space_group_name_H-M   'P 1'
#
loop_
_entity.id
_entity.type
_entity.pdbx_description
1 polymer ?
#
loop_
_entity_poly.entity_id
_entity_poly.type
_entity_poly.pdbx_seq_one_letter_code
_entity_poly.pdbx_strand_id
1 'polypeptide(L)'
;MDNIKLIDLDEELKEVKMLDRIQVILDKIRKNNGSVKDFIWAVQHEVDLIEAKVELNNKKARDAIVRHKLGLGDDDVIPRRAYVPLLMSMALGEHPKEE
;
A
#
# COMPACT_ATOMS: atom_id res chain seq x y z
N MET A 1 -17.36 -7.44 -10.34
CA MET A 1 -17.07 -6.22 -9.54
C MET A 1 -16.33 -6.70 -8.32
N ASP A 2 -15.01 -6.53 -8.31
CA ASP A 2 -14.23 -6.87 -7.13
C ASP A 2 -14.74 -6.05 -5.96
N ASN A 3 -14.98 -6.72 -4.84
CA ASN A 3 -15.50 -6.13 -3.63
C ASN A 3 -14.38 -5.24 -3.07
N ILE A 4 -14.33 -3.97 -3.47
CA ILE A 4 -13.29 -3.02 -3.03
C ILE A 4 -13.50 -2.78 -1.53
N LYS A 5 -12.85 -3.61 -0.72
CA LYS A 5 -12.97 -3.60 0.74
C LYS A 5 -11.73 -2.94 1.31
N LEU A 6 -11.94 -1.97 2.18
CA LEU A 6 -10.86 -1.47 3.03
C LEU A 6 -10.48 -2.56 4.01
N ILE A 7 -9.17 -2.76 4.17
CA ILE A 7 -8.59 -3.72 5.09
C ILE A 7 -8.37 -3.01 6.42
N ASP A 8 -8.83 -3.63 7.50
CA ASP A 8 -8.52 -3.19 8.86
C ASP A 8 -7.16 -3.77 9.28
N LEU A 9 -6.34 -2.94 9.93
CA LEU A 9 -5.05 -3.36 10.45
C LEU A 9 -5.20 -4.51 11.45
N ASP A 10 -6.24 -4.51 12.28
CA ASP A 10 -6.47 -5.56 13.27
C ASP A 10 -6.85 -6.91 12.61
N GLU A 11 -7.54 -6.88 11.47
CA GLU A 11 -7.84 -8.08 10.68
C GLU A 11 -6.55 -8.63 10.05
N GLU A 12 -5.73 -7.76 9.46
CA GLU A 12 -4.47 -8.17 8.82
C GLU A 12 -3.45 -8.70 9.85
N LEU A 13 -3.34 -8.09 11.03
CA LEU A 13 -2.49 -8.56 12.12
C LEU A 13 -2.92 -9.96 12.61
N LYS A 14 -4.23 -10.25 12.63
CA LYS A 14 -4.76 -11.58 12.95
C LYS A 14 -4.49 -12.59 11.84
N GLU A 15 -4.70 -12.23 10.58
CA GLU A 15 -4.40 -13.11 9.43
C GLU A 15 -2.93 -13.52 9.38
N VAL A 16 -2.04 -12.55 9.61
CA VAL A 16 -0.59 -12.76 9.61
C VAL A 16 -0.11 -13.49 10.89
N LYS A 17 -1.01 -13.74 11.84
CA LYS A 17 -0.74 -14.38 13.14
C LYS A 17 0.42 -13.70 13.86
N MET A 18 0.30 -12.39 14.06
CA MET A 18 1.40 -11.56 14.60
C MET A 18 1.97 -12.11 15.93
N LEU A 19 1.15 -12.72 16.78
CA LEU A 19 1.61 -13.36 18.02
C LEU A 19 2.59 -14.52 17.77
N ASP A 20 2.30 -15.38 16.78
CA ASP A 20 3.20 -16.49 16.41
C ASP A 20 4.52 -15.94 15.86
N ARG A 21 4.45 -14.84 15.07
CA ARG A 21 5.65 -14.16 14.56
C ARG A 21 6.49 -13.54 15.66
N ILE A 22 5.88 -12.87 16.64
CA ILE A 22 6.59 -12.32 17.80
C ILE A 22 7.35 -13.43 18.54
N GLN A 23 6.74 -14.61 18.69
CA GLN A 23 7.37 -15.75 19.33
C GLN A 23 8.57 -16.27 18.53
N VAL A 24 8.47 -16.33 17.19
CA VAL A 24 9.60 -16.66 16.31
C VAL A 24 10.72 -15.62 16.40
N ILE A 25 10.40 -14.33 16.49
CA ILE A 25 11.39 -13.25 16.67
C ILE A 25 12.12 -13.41 18.01
N LEU A 26 11.38 -13.67 19.08
CA LEU A 26 11.93 -13.90 20.41
C LEU A 26 12.92 -15.08 20.40
N ASP A 27 12.55 -16.20 19.78
CA ASP A 27 13.39 -17.39 19.69
C ASP A 27 14.68 -17.11 18.89
N LYS A 28 14.58 -16.37 17.77
CA LYS A 28 15.74 -16.00 16.96
C LYS A 28 16.70 -15.09 17.71
N ILE A 29 16.18 -14.13 18.46
CA ILE A 29 17.00 -13.18 19.22
C ILE A 29 17.66 -13.88 20.40
N ARG A 30 16.93 -14.75 21.10
CA ARG A 30 17.49 -15.57 22.17
C ARG A 30 18.62 -16.48 21.67
N LYS A 31 18.46 -17.10 20.49
CA LYS A 31 19.51 -17.92 19.85
C LYS A 31 20.77 -17.13 19.48
N ASN A 32 20.61 -15.85 19.17
CA ASN A 32 21.71 -14.97 18.75
C ASN A 32 22.29 -14.13 19.90
N ASN A 33 21.93 -14.41 21.16
CA ASN A 33 22.28 -13.59 22.33
C ASN A 33 21.92 -12.10 22.16
N GLY A 34 20.86 -11.80 21.41
CA GLY A 34 20.42 -10.43 21.18
C GLY A 34 19.76 -9.83 22.42
N SER A 35 19.74 -8.50 22.46
CA SER A 35 19.20 -7.75 23.60
C SER A 35 17.67 -7.59 23.50
N VAL A 36 17.06 -7.18 24.62
CA VAL A 36 15.65 -6.77 24.64
C VAL A 36 15.37 -5.62 23.67
N LYS A 37 16.35 -4.73 23.44
CA LYS A 37 16.21 -3.63 22.46
C LYS A 37 16.10 -4.15 21.04
N ASP A 38 16.90 -5.17 20.68
CA ASP A 38 16.85 -5.79 19.36
C ASP A 38 15.50 -6.50 19.14
N PHE A 39 14.94 -7.07 20.21
CA PHE A 39 13.61 -7.68 20.18
C PHE A 39 12.51 -6.65 19.93
N ILE A 40 12.49 -5.57 20.70
CA ILE A 40 11.51 -4.50 20.53
C ILE A 40 11.63 -3.93 19.11
N TRP A 41 12.85 -3.66 18.64
CA TRP A 41 13.07 -3.14 17.30
C TRP A 41 12.56 -4.07 16.20
N ALA A 42 12.85 -5.38 16.29
CA ALA A 42 12.41 -6.35 15.30
C ALA A 42 10.89 -6.52 15.27
N VAL A 43 10.24 -6.52 16.43
CA VAL A 43 8.77 -6.59 16.51
C VAL A 43 8.15 -5.32 15.92
N GLN A 44 8.67 -4.14 16.29
CA GLN A 44 8.18 -2.87 15.77
C GLN A 44 8.31 -2.81 14.24
N HIS A 45 9.45 -3.23 13.71
CA HIS A 45 9.69 -3.26 12.28
C HIS A 45 8.67 -4.14 11.51
N GLU A 46 8.31 -5.29 12.06
CA GLU A 46 7.30 -6.17 11.45
C GLU A 46 5.90 -5.56 11.50
N VAL A 47 5.54 -4.87 12.59
CA VAL A 47 4.27 -4.12 12.67
C VAL A 47 4.24 -3.00 11.63
N ASP A 48 5.31 -2.20 11.53
CA ASP A 48 5.41 -1.09 10.58
C ASP A 48 5.27 -1.59 9.12
N LEU A 49 5.83 -2.76 8.79
CA LEU A 49 5.68 -3.37 7.46
C LEU A 49 4.23 -3.78 7.16
N ILE A 50 3.52 -4.32 8.15
CA ILE A 50 2.10 -4.70 8.01
C ILE A 50 1.25 -3.45 7.85
N GLU A 51 1.49 -2.42 8.65
CA GLU A 51 0.80 -1.13 8.54
C GLU A 51 1.00 -0.50 7.16
N ALA A 52 2.25 -0.46 6.66
CA ALA A 52 2.54 0.04 5.32
C ALA A 52 1.82 -0.74 4.21
N LYS A 53 1.70 -2.06 4.36
CA LYS A 53 0.94 -2.91 3.42
C LYS A 53 -0.55 -2.56 3.44
N VAL A 54 -1.14 -2.43 4.63
CA VAL A 54 -2.56 -2.05 4.80
C VAL A 54 -2.83 -0.67 4.23
N GLU A 55 -1.96 0.31 4.52
CA GLU A 55 -2.10 1.66 4.00
C GLU A 55 -2.04 1.68 2.46
N LEU A 56 -1.08 0.96 1.86
CA LEU A 56 -0.96 0.85 0.40
C LEU A 56 -2.22 0.24 -0.22
N ASN A 57 -2.74 -0.85 0.35
CA ASN A 57 -3.94 -1.51 -0.15
C ASN A 57 -5.16 -0.61 -0.01
N ASN A 58 -5.33 0.05 1.13
CA ASN A 58 -6.43 0.98 1.37
C ASN A 58 -6.36 2.20 0.45
N LYS A 59 -5.16 2.69 0.15
CA LYS A 59 -4.96 3.77 -0.81
C LYS A 59 -5.38 3.36 -2.23
N LYS A 60 -4.98 2.16 -2.67
CA LYS A 60 -5.40 1.61 -3.97
C LYS A 60 -6.92 1.41 -4.03
N ALA A 61 -7.51 0.85 -2.98
CA ALA A 61 -8.96 0.67 -2.87
C ALA A 61 -9.71 2.01 -2.96
N ARG A 62 -9.26 3.04 -2.23
CA ARG A 62 -9.84 4.39 -2.31
C ARG A 62 -9.72 4.98 -3.70
N ASP A 63 -8.56 4.87 -4.34
CA ASP A 63 -8.34 5.38 -5.69
C ASP A 63 -9.30 4.71 -6.70
N ALA A 64 -9.44 3.39 -6.64
CA ALA A 64 -10.40 2.64 -7.46
C ALA A 64 -11.86 3.09 -7.22
N ILE A 65 -12.28 3.28 -5.96
CA ILE A 65 -13.62 3.79 -5.62
C ILE A 65 -13.84 5.20 -6.19
N VAL A 66 -12.85 6.09 -6.03
CA VAL A 66 -12.94 7.47 -6.52
C VAL A 66 -13.05 7.50 -8.04
N ARG A 67 -12.22 6.72 -8.75
CA ARG A 67 -12.27 6.60 -10.22
C ARG A 67 -13.62 6.10 -10.71
N HIS A 68 -14.13 5.02 -10.11
CA HIS A 68 -15.45 4.49 -10.45
C HIS A 68 -16.55 5.56 -10.26
N LYS A 69 -16.51 6.34 -9.17
CA LYS A 69 -17.47 7.43 -8.93
C LYS A 69 -17.35 8.57 -9.93
N LEU A 70 -16.16 8.80 -10.48
CA LEU A 70 -15.89 9.79 -11.52
C LEU A 70 -16.17 9.25 -12.94
N GLY A 71 -16.58 7.99 -13.08
CA GLY A 71 -16.82 7.35 -14.37
C GLY A 71 -15.53 7.03 -15.16
N LEU A 72 -14.38 7.03 -14.49
CA LEU A 72 -13.08 6.76 -15.08
C LEU A 72 -12.77 5.25 -15.05
N GLY A 73 -12.39 4.69 -16.19
CA GLY A 73 -11.89 3.33 -16.34
C GLY A 73 -10.42 3.20 -15.94
N ASP A 74 -9.92 1.96 -15.89
CA ASP A 74 -8.51 1.69 -15.54
C ASP A 74 -7.52 2.21 -16.59
N ASP A 75 -7.98 2.38 -17.84
CA ASP A 75 -7.20 2.93 -18.96
C ASP A 75 -7.14 4.46 -18.97
N ASP A 76 -8.00 5.14 -18.20
CA ASP A 76 -8.00 6.63 -18.08
C ASP A 76 -6.85 7.15 -17.19
N VAL A 77 -6.00 6.25 -16.71
CA VAL A 77 -4.89 6.58 -15.83
C VAL A 77 -3.77 7.18 -16.65
N ILE A 78 -3.68 8.50 -16.63
CA ILE A 78 -2.50 9.22 -17.10
C ILE A 78 -1.41 9.05 -16.05
N PRO A 79 -0.35 8.26 -16.31
CA PRO A 79 0.70 8.07 -15.32
C PRO A 79 1.32 9.43 -14.99
N ARG A 80 1.73 9.64 -13.74
CA ARG A 80 2.22 10.95 -13.24
C ARG A 80 3.27 11.62 -14.16
N ARG A 81 4.10 10.82 -14.83
CA ARG A 81 5.09 11.26 -15.83
C ARG A 81 4.48 11.84 -17.12
N ALA A 82 3.30 11.38 -17.52
CA ALA A 82 2.55 11.89 -18.66
C ALA A 82 1.65 13.07 -18.29
N TYR A 83 1.39 13.30 -17.00
CA TYR A 83 0.53 14.39 -16.52
C TYR A 83 1.07 15.78 -16.85
N VAL A 84 2.39 16.00 -16.68
CA VAL A 84 3.02 17.30 -16.96
C VAL A 84 3.06 17.60 -18.46
N PRO A 85 3.51 16.68 -19.34
CA PRO A 85 3.42 16.86 -20.79
C PRO A 85 1.98 17.10 -21.28
N LEU A 86 0.99 16.36 -20.74
CA LEU A 86 -0.41 16.50 -21.14
C LEU A 86 -1.02 17.84 -20.72
N LEU A 87 -0.75 18.30 -19.50
CA LEU A 87 -1.20 19.63 -19.06
C LEU A 87 -0.57 20.75 -19.90
N MET A 88 0.70 20.59 -20.29
CA MET A 88 1.39 21.52 -21.19
C MET A 88 0.79 21.51 -22.59
N SER A 89 0.48 20.34 -23.17
CA SER A 89 -0.12 20.24 -24.50
C SER A 89 -1.55 20.82 -24.53
N MET A 90 -2.34 20.58 -23.47
CA MET A 90 -3.66 21.19 -23.31
C MET A 90 -3.60 22.71 -23.16
N ALA A 91 -2.61 23.24 -22.42
CA ALA A 91 -2.41 24.69 -22.28
C ALA A 91 -1.95 25.37 -23.58
N LEU A 92 -1.33 24.61 -24.49
CA LEU A 92 -0.86 25.08 -25.79
C LEU A 92 -1.88 24.83 -26.93
N GLY A 93 -3.02 24.20 -26.64
CA GLY A 93 -4.08 23.92 -27.62
C GLY A 93 -3.78 22.76 -28.58
N GLU A 94 -2.78 21.95 -28.29
CA GLU A 94 -2.45 20.76 -29.09
C GLU A 94 -3.15 19.53 -28.51
N HIS A 95 -4.23 19.10 -29.16
CA HIS A 95 -4.85 17.81 -28.87
C HIS A 95 -3.97 16.68 -29.43
N PRO A 96 -3.70 15.62 -28.65
CA PRO A 96 -3.01 14.46 -29.17
C PRO A 96 -3.88 13.81 -30.26
N LYS A 97 -3.27 13.51 -31.41
CA LYS A 97 -3.94 12.77 -32.48
C LYS A 97 -4.25 11.37 -31.97
N GLU A 98 -5.53 11.00 -32.03
CA GLU A 98 -5.98 9.63 -31.84
C GLU A 98 -5.39 8.79 -33.00
N GLU A 99 -4.57 7.79 -32.66
CA GLU A 99 -4.18 6.69 -33.55
C GLU A 99 -4.93 5.42 -33.16
#